data_AF-A0A6B9G817-F1
#
_entry.id   AF-A0A6B9G817-F1
#
_cell.length_a   1.000
_cell.length_b   1.000
_cell.length_c   1.000
_cell.angle_alpha   90.00
_cell.angle_beta   90.00
_cell.angle_gamma   90.00
#
_symmetry.space_group_name_H-M   'P 1'
#
loop_
_entity.id
_entity.type
_entity.pdbx_description
1 polymer ?
#
loop_
_entity_poly.entity_id
_entity_poly.type
_entity_poly.pdbx_seq_one_letter_code
_entity_poly.pdbx_strand_id
1 'polypeptide(L)'
;MTKFSAKTIDLLFTAVEEDDIVDADISLPQLIDLQCSPDKIRDNYALCLQFWEDGFTREELVGLVNAFLENPDLSTTVRMRYKYIRARYKHLRFAQRLYSKAHESGRLFHITTVMLGHFQDAFRNGNKANLKYYGFILRIFLSKPVWSLVRYSLRHIQLETETGFIAYRQEQMRALRALVANTQLTGKQFHDVRKIVSQQVSFYDTLRSIDQDNVEAFRMSRFLAAINGLMGDKHDEMVADKLSGKRSYDEPAALDVDIRQRLEVLLTSYPM
;
A
#
# COMPACT_ATOMS: atom_id res chain seq x y z
N MET A 1 -19.71 9.79 -10.30
CA MET A 1 -18.29 9.42 -10.27
C MET A 1 -17.80 9.38 -11.70
N THR A 2 -16.71 10.08 -12.00
CA THR A 2 -16.00 9.97 -13.27
C THR A 2 -15.57 8.52 -13.47
N LYS A 3 -15.86 7.94 -14.64
CA LYS A 3 -15.38 6.60 -14.99
C LYS A 3 -14.10 6.76 -15.80
N PHE A 4 -13.00 6.22 -15.31
CA PHE A 4 -11.72 6.23 -15.98
C PHE A 4 -11.66 5.17 -17.08
N SER A 5 -10.84 5.43 -18.10
CA SER A 5 -10.60 4.52 -19.21
C SER A 5 -9.88 3.24 -18.75
N ALA A 6 -10.04 2.14 -19.50
CA ALA A 6 -9.27 0.92 -19.24
C ALA A 6 -7.75 1.19 -19.26
N LYS A 7 -7.28 2.03 -20.19
CA LYS A 7 -5.86 2.45 -20.27
C LYS A 7 -5.39 3.07 -18.96
N THR A 8 -6.17 3.96 -18.34
CA THR A 8 -5.82 4.59 -17.05
C THR A 8 -5.76 3.56 -15.92
N ILE A 9 -6.66 2.59 -15.91
CA ILE A 9 -6.67 1.49 -14.92
C ILE A 9 -5.45 0.58 -15.10
N ASP A 10 -5.08 0.26 -16.35
CA ASP A 10 -3.90 -0.55 -16.67
C ASP A 10 -2.59 0.16 -16.32
N LEU A 11 -2.53 1.47 -16.52
CA LEU A 11 -1.41 2.30 -16.06
C LEU A 11 -1.25 2.25 -14.55
N LEU A 12 -2.35 2.36 -13.80
CA LEU A 12 -2.31 2.23 -12.35
C LEU A 12 -1.91 0.80 -11.94
N PHE A 13 -2.41 -0.21 -12.62
CA PHE A 13 -2.02 -1.59 -12.35
C PHE A 13 -0.52 -1.79 -12.54
N THR A 14 0.02 -1.31 -13.67
CA THR A 14 1.46 -1.32 -13.98
C THR A 14 2.24 -0.60 -12.89
N ALA A 15 1.78 0.59 -12.49
CA ALA A 15 2.43 1.35 -11.43
C ALA A 15 2.50 0.58 -10.11
N VAL A 16 1.41 -0.06 -9.69
CA VAL A 16 1.37 -0.91 -8.48
C VAL A 16 2.26 -2.15 -8.59
N GLU A 17 2.47 -2.68 -9.79
CA GLU A 17 3.44 -3.77 -10.01
C GLU A 17 4.90 -3.29 -9.90
N GLU A 18 5.14 -1.99 -10.07
CA GLU A 18 6.46 -1.37 -9.98
C GLU A 18 6.80 -0.83 -8.58
N ASP A 19 5.88 -0.91 -7.61
CA ASP A 19 5.97 -0.35 -6.24
C ASP A 19 7.19 -0.83 -5.44
N ASP A 20 7.79 -1.96 -5.81
CA ASP A 20 8.94 -2.58 -5.14
C ASP A 20 10.18 -2.70 -6.04
N ILE A 21 10.16 -2.12 -7.24
CA ILE A 21 11.33 -2.12 -8.13
C ILE A 21 12.35 -1.09 -7.67
N VAL A 22 13.52 -1.58 -7.25
CA VAL A 22 14.69 -0.76 -6.91
C VAL A 22 15.37 -0.26 -8.17
N ASP A 23 15.23 1.03 -8.44
CA ASP A 23 15.95 1.72 -9.51
C ASP A 23 17.16 2.46 -8.90
N ALA A 24 18.36 2.07 -9.30
CA ALA A 24 19.59 2.63 -8.76
C ALA A 24 19.82 4.08 -9.22
N ASP A 25 19.38 4.41 -10.44
CA ASP A 25 19.70 5.66 -11.14
C ASP A 25 18.61 6.72 -11.00
N ILE A 26 17.46 6.39 -10.40
CA ILE A 26 16.37 7.35 -10.21
C ILE A 26 16.74 8.42 -9.17
N SER A 27 16.63 9.68 -9.59
CA SER A 27 16.79 10.84 -8.71
C SER A 27 15.44 11.41 -8.28
N LEU A 28 15.43 12.08 -7.12
CA LEU A 28 14.29 12.87 -6.68
C LEU A 28 13.94 13.95 -7.73
N PRO A 29 12.65 14.30 -7.94
CA PRO A 29 12.26 15.47 -8.74
C PRO A 29 12.88 16.77 -8.21
N GLN A 30 13.01 17.76 -9.09
CA GLN A 30 13.54 19.08 -8.72
C GLN A 30 12.54 19.87 -7.89
N LEU A 31 11.24 19.72 -8.18
CA LEU A 31 10.16 20.38 -7.48
C LEU A 31 9.18 19.34 -6.94
N ILE A 32 8.90 19.42 -5.63
CA ILE A 32 7.85 18.64 -5.00
C ILE A 32 6.64 19.56 -4.83
N ASP A 33 5.68 19.47 -5.74
CA ASP A 33 4.42 20.18 -5.60
C ASP A 33 3.48 19.42 -4.64
N LEU A 34 2.98 20.14 -3.64
CA LEU A 34 2.00 19.61 -2.68
C LEU A 34 0.56 19.97 -3.05
N GLN A 35 0.36 20.94 -3.94
CA GLN A 35 -0.97 21.39 -4.34
C GLN A 35 -1.75 20.25 -4.97
N CYS A 36 -2.99 20.09 -4.51
CA CYS A 36 -3.86 18.99 -4.89
C CYS A 36 -5.28 19.50 -4.77
N SER A 37 -5.77 20.08 -5.86
CA SER A 37 -7.10 20.68 -5.89
C SER A 37 -8.17 19.68 -5.43
N PRO A 38 -9.32 20.15 -4.91
CA PRO A 38 -10.41 19.26 -4.51
C PRO A 38 -10.85 18.30 -5.61
N ASP A 39 -10.78 18.73 -6.88
CA ASP A 39 -11.05 17.88 -8.04
C ASP A 39 -10.00 16.77 -8.19
N LYS A 40 -8.70 17.08 -8.05
CA LYS A 40 -7.62 16.08 -8.07
C LYS A 40 -7.77 15.07 -6.92
N ILE A 41 -8.11 15.50 -5.71
CA ILE A 41 -8.38 14.61 -4.56
C ILE A 41 -9.52 13.64 -4.89
N ARG A 42 -10.62 14.16 -5.43
CA ARG A 42 -11.78 13.35 -5.83
C ARG A 42 -11.42 12.36 -6.93
N ASP A 43 -10.72 12.81 -7.96
CA ASP A 43 -10.37 11.99 -9.12
C ASP A 43 -9.36 10.90 -8.74
N ASN A 44 -8.36 11.22 -7.92
CA ASN A 44 -7.42 10.24 -7.37
C ASN A 44 -8.15 9.16 -6.55
N TYR A 45 -9.03 9.54 -5.62
CA TYR A 45 -9.80 8.57 -4.85
C TYR A 45 -10.72 7.72 -5.74
N ALA A 46 -11.39 8.35 -6.72
CA ALA A 46 -12.28 7.67 -7.65
C ALA A 46 -11.53 6.64 -8.51
N LEU A 47 -10.31 6.94 -8.97
CA LEU A 47 -9.47 5.99 -9.70
C LEU A 47 -9.10 4.79 -8.81
N CYS A 48 -8.64 5.03 -7.59
CA CYS A 48 -8.33 3.96 -6.63
C CYS A 48 -9.53 3.07 -6.33
N LEU A 49 -10.72 3.67 -6.21
CA LEU A 49 -11.95 2.92 -5.98
C LEU A 49 -12.31 2.07 -7.20
N GLN A 50 -12.28 2.65 -8.40
CA GLN A 50 -12.56 1.93 -9.64
C GLN A 50 -11.56 0.78 -9.86
N PHE A 51 -10.28 1.01 -9.60
CA PHE A 51 -9.22 -0.01 -9.68
C PHE A 51 -9.50 -1.23 -8.81
N TRP A 52 -10.11 -1.03 -7.63
CA TRP A 52 -10.56 -2.10 -6.77
C TRP A 52 -11.88 -2.73 -7.24
N GLU A 53 -12.88 -1.92 -7.61
CA GLU A 53 -14.20 -2.42 -8.01
C GLU A 53 -14.18 -3.22 -9.32
N ASP A 54 -13.42 -2.76 -10.31
CA ASP A 54 -13.33 -3.40 -11.63
C ASP A 54 -12.30 -4.54 -11.65
N GLY A 55 -11.41 -4.59 -10.65
CA GLY A 55 -10.25 -5.48 -10.65
C GLY A 55 -10.54 -6.95 -10.38
N PHE A 56 -11.66 -7.28 -9.73
CA PHE A 56 -12.06 -8.64 -9.36
C PHE A 56 -13.53 -8.70 -8.92
N THR A 57 -14.09 -9.91 -8.83
CA THR A 57 -15.42 -10.11 -8.23
C THR A 57 -15.34 -10.71 -6.82
N ARG A 58 -16.38 -10.50 -6.01
CA ARG A 58 -16.49 -11.10 -4.67
C ARG A 58 -16.42 -12.63 -4.76
N GLU A 59 -17.12 -13.21 -5.72
CA GLU A 59 -17.18 -14.64 -5.99
C GLU A 59 -15.80 -15.20 -6.35
N GLU A 60 -15.05 -14.47 -7.18
CA GLU A 60 -13.68 -14.82 -7.52
C GLU A 60 -12.77 -14.87 -6.29
N LEU A 61 -12.78 -13.85 -5.43
CA LEU A 61 -11.94 -13.83 -4.24
C LEU A 61 -12.33 -14.94 -3.25
N VAL A 62 -13.62 -15.24 -3.10
CA VAL A 62 -14.07 -16.40 -2.30
C VAL A 62 -13.55 -17.71 -2.92
N GLY A 63 -13.62 -17.85 -4.25
CA GLY A 63 -13.09 -19.01 -4.97
C GLY A 63 -11.59 -19.20 -4.75
N LEU A 64 -10.81 -18.13 -4.80
CA LEU A 64 -9.38 -18.17 -4.49
C LEU A 64 -9.13 -18.59 -3.04
N VAL A 65 -9.83 -18.02 -2.07
CA VAL A 65 -9.69 -18.43 -0.66
C VAL A 65 -9.98 -19.92 -0.49
N ASN A 66 -11.00 -20.46 -1.17
CA ASN A 66 -11.31 -21.89 -1.14
C ASN A 66 -10.19 -22.74 -1.77
N ALA A 67 -9.68 -22.32 -2.93
CA ALA A 67 -8.60 -23.02 -3.62
C ALA A 67 -7.34 -23.14 -2.72
N PHE A 68 -6.98 -22.08 -2.01
CA PHE A 68 -5.85 -22.08 -1.05
C PHE A 68 -6.09 -23.01 0.15
N LEU A 69 -7.35 -23.20 0.58
CA LEU A 69 -7.69 -24.09 1.69
C LEU A 69 -7.68 -25.57 1.29
N GLU A 70 -7.99 -25.87 0.03
CA GLU A 70 -8.11 -27.23 -0.51
C GLU A 70 -6.78 -27.78 -1.02
N ASN A 71 -5.99 -26.95 -1.71
CA ASN A 71 -4.78 -27.40 -2.38
C ASN A 71 -3.53 -26.65 -1.86
N PRO A 72 -2.57 -27.34 -1.21
CA PRO A 72 -1.29 -26.72 -0.83
C PRO A 72 -0.39 -26.40 -2.03
N ASP A 73 -0.56 -27.10 -3.16
CA ASP A 73 0.26 -27.00 -4.37
C ASP A 73 -0.47 -26.22 -5.48
N LEU A 74 -0.89 -24.99 -5.16
CA LEU A 74 -1.54 -24.12 -6.13
C LEU A 74 -0.59 -23.67 -7.25
N SER A 75 -1.14 -23.57 -8.46
CA SER A 75 -0.42 -23.01 -9.60
C SER A 75 0.04 -21.57 -9.34
N THR A 76 1.15 -21.18 -9.96
CA THR A 76 1.67 -19.81 -9.86
C THR A 76 0.65 -18.77 -10.30
N THR A 77 -0.17 -19.07 -11.32
CA THR A 77 -1.23 -18.17 -11.80
C THR A 77 -2.27 -17.85 -10.71
N VAL A 78 -2.73 -18.86 -9.96
CA VAL A 78 -3.70 -18.66 -8.86
C VAL A 78 -3.10 -17.81 -7.75
N ARG A 79 -1.83 -18.10 -7.39
CA ARG A 79 -1.10 -17.34 -6.37
C ARG A 79 -0.91 -15.88 -6.79
N MET A 80 -0.55 -15.64 -8.04
CA MET A 80 -0.42 -14.29 -8.61
C MET A 80 -1.74 -13.54 -8.63
N ARG A 81 -2.84 -14.20 -9.01
CA ARG A 81 -4.16 -13.55 -9.00
C ARG A 81 -4.56 -13.09 -7.60
N TYR A 82 -4.31 -13.90 -6.58
CA TYR A 82 -4.52 -13.49 -5.19
C TYR A 82 -3.63 -12.30 -4.78
N LYS A 83 -2.33 -12.33 -5.12
CA LYS A 83 -1.39 -11.22 -4.89
C LYS A 83 -1.92 -9.92 -5.48
N TYR A 84 -2.43 -9.97 -6.72
CA TYR A 84 -2.98 -8.81 -7.42
C TYR A 84 -4.26 -8.26 -6.78
N ILE A 85 -5.17 -9.11 -6.31
CA ILE A 85 -6.35 -8.65 -5.57
C ILE A 85 -5.93 -8.00 -4.25
N ARG A 86 -4.99 -8.60 -3.53
CA ARG A 86 -4.43 -8.03 -2.29
C ARG A 86 -3.76 -6.67 -2.53
N ALA A 87 -3.03 -6.51 -3.62
CA ALA A 87 -2.43 -5.23 -3.99
C ALA A 87 -3.49 -4.14 -4.17
N ARG A 88 -4.61 -4.42 -4.86
CA ARG A 88 -5.76 -3.51 -5.00
C ARG A 88 -6.36 -3.11 -3.64
N TYR A 89 -6.52 -4.06 -2.73
CA TYR A 89 -6.97 -3.76 -1.36
C TYR A 89 -6.00 -2.83 -0.62
N LYS A 90 -4.69 -3.09 -0.72
CA LYS A 90 -3.68 -2.23 -0.10
C LYS A 90 -3.71 -0.82 -0.67
N HIS A 91 -3.75 -0.69 -1.99
CA HIS A 91 -3.78 0.61 -2.68
C HIS A 91 -4.99 1.44 -2.26
N LEU A 92 -6.21 0.88 -2.33
CA LEU A 92 -7.41 1.58 -1.88
C LEU A 92 -7.43 1.85 -0.36
N ARG A 93 -6.75 1.02 0.46
CA ARG A 93 -6.58 1.30 1.89
C ARG A 93 -5.71 2.54 2.09
N PHE A 94 -4.64 2.70 1.32
CA PHE A 94 -3.81 3.91 1.36
C PHE A 94 -4.58 5.12 0.83
N ALA A 95 -5.34 4.99 -0.25
CA ALA A 95 -6.20 6.04 -0.75
C ALA A 95 -7.21 6.55 0.30
N GLN A 96 -7.84 5.66 1.08
CA GLN A 96 -8.70 6.10 2.20
C GLN A 96 -7.93 6.91 3.24
N ARG A 97 -6.70 6.52 3.57
CA ARG A 97 -5.88 7.26 4.55
C ARG A 97 -5.39 8.60 4.01
N LEU A 98 -5.11 8.69 2.71
CA LEU A 98 -4.66 9.92 2.08
C LEU A 98 -5.79 10.92 1.90
N TYR A 99 -6.91 10.47 1.34
CA TYR A 99 -7.93 11.36 0.78
C TYR A 99 -9.17 11.51 1.66
N SER A 100 -9.36 10.68 2.70
CA SER A 100 -10.47 10.86 3.62
C SER A 100 -10.17 11.89 4.70
N LYS A 101 -11.20 12.59 5.15
CA LYS A 101 -11.10 13.56 6.26
C LYS A 101 -10.60 12.97 7.57
N ALA A 102 -10.85 11.68 7.80
CA ALA A 102 -10.40 10.99 9.01
C ALA A 102 -8.94 10.51 8.90
N HIS A 103 -8.35 10.52 7.70
CA HIS A 103 -7.06 9.90 7.40
C HIS A 103 -6.94 8.43 7.85
N GLU A 104 -8.08 7.74 7.84
CA GLU A 104 -8.22 6.36 8.27
C GLU A 104 -8.96 5.53 7.22
N SER A 105 -8.63 4.25 7.16
CA SER A 105 -9.38 3.28 6.36
C SER A 105 -10.59 2.78 7.12
N GLY A 106 -11.74 2.65 6.46
CA GLY A 106 -12.95 2.10 7.07
C GLY A 106 -12.68 0.74 7.73
N ARG A 107 -13.18 0.55 8.96
CA ARG A 107 -12.80 -0.56 9.84
C ARG A 107 -12.91 -1.95 9.19
N LEU A 108 -14.02 -2.22 8.50
CA LEU A 108 -14.24 -3.51 7.83
C LEU A 108 -13.24 -3.73 6.69
N PHE A 109 -13.02 -2.70 5.86
CA PHE A 109 -12.05 -2.75 4.76
C PHE A 109 -10.62 -2.93 5.26
N HIS A 110 -10.27 -2.24 6.35
CA HIS A 110 -8.99 -2.38 7.03
C HIS A 110 -8.74 -3.83 7.47
N ILE A 111 -9.70 -4.41 8.22
CA ILE A 111 -9.58 -5.77 8.73
C ILE A 111 -9.46 -6.76 7.58
N THR A 112 -10.31 -6.66 6.55
CA THR A 112 -10.21 -7.53 5.36
C THR A 112 -8.82 -7.45 4.73
N THR A 113 -8.27 -6.24 4.56
CA THR A 113 -6.93 -6.04 3.98
C THR A 113 -5.83 -6.70 4.81
N VAL A 114 -5.93 -6.62 6.14
CA VAL A 114 -4.98 -7.29 7.06
C VAL A 114 -5.12 -8.81 6.98
N MET A 115 -6.36 -9.33 7.00
CA MET A 115 -6.62 -10.77 6.93
C MET A 115 -6.14 -11.38 5.60
N LEU A 116 -6.26 -10.66 4.48
CA LEU A 116 -5.67 -11.10 3.21
C LEU A 116 -4.15 -11.26 3.30
N GLY A 117 -3.48 -10.38 4.05
CA GLY A 117 -2.05 -10.52 4.35
C GLY A 117 -1.74 -11.76 5.17
N HIS A 118 -2.37 -11.88 6.34
CA HIS A 118 -2.11 -13.02 7.22
C HIS A 118 -2.46 -14.36 6.58
N PHE A 119 -3.50 -14.42 5.75
CA PHE A 119 -3.86 -15.62 4.98
C PHE A 119 -2.76 -16.01 3.99
N GLN A 120 -2.23 -15.03 3.24
CA GLN A 120 -1.11 -15.26 2.32
C GLN A 120 0.15 -15.74 3.06
N ASP A 121 0.48 -15.12 4.20
CA ASP A 121 1.67 -15.46 4.98
C ASP A 121 1.52 -16.84 5.65
N ALA A 122 0.32 -17.19 6.12
CA ALA A 122 0.04 -18.52 6.64
C ALA A 122 0.21 -19.61 5.56
N PHE A 123 -0.20 -19.32 4.32
CA PHE A 123 0.03 -20.22 3.18
C PHE A 123 1.53 -20.37 2.88
N ARG A 124 2.26 -19.26 2.73
CA ARG A 124 3.71 -19.25 2.43
C ARG A 124 4.54 -20.04 3.46
N ASN A 125 4.14 -19.96 4.73
CA ASN A 125 4.84 -20.61 5.84
C ASN A 125 4.32 -22.03 6.14
N GLY A 126 3.42 -22.59 5.33
CA GLY A 126 2.85 -23.92 5.55
C GLY A 126 2.01 -24.06 6.83
N ASN A 127 1.59 -22.96 7.45
CA ASN A 127 0.83 -22.97 8.70
C ASN A 127 -0.65 -23.25 8.43
N LYS A 128 -1.00 -24.53 8.34
CA LYS A 128 -2.36 -25.00 8.03
C LYS A 128 -3.43 -24.52 9.02
N ALA A 129 -3.09 -24.35 10.30
CA ALA A 129 -4.03 -23.89 11.31
C ALA A 129 -4.43 -22.42 11.08
N ASN A 130 -3.43 -21.55 10.92
CA ASN A 130 -3.65 -20.14 10.63
C ASN A 130 -4.31 -19.94 9.26
N LEU A 131 -3.94 -20.75 8.26
CA LEU A 131 -4.55 -20.71 6.94
C LEU A 131 -6.07 -20.96 7.02
N LYS A 132 -6.49 -22.00 7.74
CA LYS A 132 -7.92 -22.29 7.98
C LYS A 132 -8.62 -21.17 8.75
N TYR A 133 -7.98 -20.66 9.81
CA TYR A 133 -8.53 -19.59 10.64
C TYR A 133 -8.77 -18.30 9.85
N TYR A 134 -7.75 -17.79 9.15
CA TYR A 134 -7.89 -16.57 8.35
C TYR A 134 -8.80 -16.78 7.14
N GLY A 135 -8.80 -17.97 6.53
CA GLY A 135 -9.71 -18.32 5.45
C GLY A 135 -11.18 -18.28 5.88
N PHE A 136 -11.49 -18.79 7.07
CA PHE A 136 -12.84 -18.71 7.64
C PHE A 136 -13.26 -17.25 7.88
N ILE A 137 -12.39 -16.43 8.48
CA ILE A 137 -12.65 -15.01 8.68
C ILE A 137 -12.91 -14.32 7.33
N LEU A 138 -12.06 -14.54 6.33
CA LEU A 138 -12.24 -13.96 5.00
C LEU A 138 -13.60 -14.34 4.38
N ARG A 139 -14.07 -15.58 4.53
CA ARG A 139 -15.41 -15.98 4.06
C ARG A 139 -16.53 -15.17 4.73
N ILE A 140 -16.41 -14.85 6.02
CA ILE A 140 -17.38 -13.98 6.71
C ILE A 140 -17.33 -12.56 6.14
N PHE A 141 -16.14 -11.97 6.01
CA PHE A 141 -15.96 -10.62 5.49
C PHE A 141 -16.35 -10.47 4.00
N LEU A 142 -16.31 -11.57 3.25
CA LEU A 142 -16.74 -11.66 1.85
C LEU A 142 -18.18 -12.15 1.69
N SER A 143 -18.93 -12.29 2.79
CA SER A 143 -20.36 -12.53 2.73
C SER A 143 -21.06 -11.35 2.06
N LYS A 144 -22.17 -11.61 1.36
CA LYS A 144 -22.95 -10.57 0.66
C LYS A 144 -23.31 -9.35 1.53
N PRO A 145 -23.78 -9.50 2.79
CA PRO A 145 -24.12 -8.33 3.61
C PRO A 145 -22.89 -7.49 3.97
N VAL A 146 -21.79 -8.11 4.40
CA VAL A 146 -20.56 -7.38 4.75
C VAL A 146 -19.96 -6.71 3.51
N TRP A 147 -19.94 -7.41 2.38
CA TRP A 147 -19.49 -6.87 1.09
C TRP A 147 -20.28 -5.63 0.66
N SER A 148 -21.62 -5.68 0.76
CA SER A 148 -22.49 -4.55 0.43
C SER A 148 -22.21 -3.35 1.32
N LEU A 149 -22.06 -3.57 2.63
CA LEU A 149 -21.73 -2.52 3.61
C LEU A 149 -20.37 -1.89 3.32
N VAL A 150 -19.35 -2.70 3.01
CA VAL A 150 -18.02 -2.21 2.63
C VAL A 150 -18.10 -1.35 1.37
N ARG A 151 -18.76 -1.83 0.30
CA ARG A 151 -18.92 -1.05 -0.95
C ARG A 151 -19.67 0.25 -0.73
N TYR A 152 -20.74 0.23 0.07
CA TYR A 152 -21.48 1.43 0.41
C TYR A 152 -20.58 2.44 1.13
N SER A 153 -19.85 2.00 2.17
CA SER A 153 -18.93 2.86 2.93
C SER A 153 -17.83 3.46 2.06
N LEU A 154 -17.26 2.69 1.13
CA LEU A 154 -16.21 3.18 0.22
C LEU A 154 -16.73 4.26 -0.73
N ARG A 155 -17.99 4.18 -1.17
CA ARG A 155 -18.61 5.16 -2.09
C ARG A 155 -19.07 6.44 -1.40
N HIS A 156 -19.29 6.40 -0.09
CA HIS A 156 -19.82 7.51 0.71
C HIS A 156 -18.79 8.06 1.70
N ILE A 157 -17.50 7.89 1.40
CA ILE A 157 -16.44 8.46 2.22
C ILE A 157 -16.48 10.00 2.14
N GLN A 158 -16.19 10.66 3.25
CA GLN A 158 -15.99 12.11 3.25
C GLN A 158 -14.54 12.40 2.86
N LEU A 159 -14.36 13.06 1.72
CA LEU A 159 -13.06 13.46 1.22
C LEU A 159 -12.54 14.70 1.95
N GLU A 160 -11.23 14.80 2.03
CA GLU A 160 -10.50 15.92 2.62
C GLU A 160 -10.46 17.12 1.66
N THR A 161 -10.28 18.30 2.25
CA THR A 161 -9.97 19.56 1.58
C THR A 161 -8.50 19.59 1.10
N GLU A 162 -8.18 20.50 0.18
CA GLU A 162 -6.79 20.68 -0.27
C GLU A 162 -5.85 21.03 0.89
N THR A 163 -6.22 21.98 1.74
CA THR A 163 -5.40 22.38 2.90
C THR A 163 -5.22 21.23 3.89
N GLY A 164 -6.28 20.47 4.19
CA GLY A 164 -6.18 19.31 5.09
C GLY A 164 -5.29 18.20 4.52
N PHE A 165 -5.39 17.94 3.21
CA PHE A 165 -4.55 16.97 2.52
C PHE A 165 -3.07 17.36 2.56
N ILE A 166 -2.75 18.63 2.27
CA ILE A 166 -1.39 19.16 2.36
C ILE A 166 -0.84 19.03 3.78
N ALA A 167 -1.63 19.46 4.78
CA ALA A 167 -1.25 19.39 6.19
C ALA A 167 -0.96 17.95 6.63
N TYR A 168 -1.79 16.99 6.21
CA TYR A 168 -1.58 15.58 6.49
C TYR A 168 -0.29 15.03 5.88
N ARG A 169 0.00 15.38 4.62
CA ARG A 169 1.26 14.96 3.98
C ARG A 169 2.48 15.56 4.67
N GLN A 170 2.42 16.82 5.08
CA GLN A 170 3.49 17.46 5.86
C GLN A 170 3.64 16.81 7.24
N GLU A 171 2.55 16.44 7.90
CA GLU A 171 2.58 15.69 9.16
C GLU A 171 3.25 14.33 8.99
N GLN A 172 2.93 13.59 7.92
CA GLN A 172 3.62 12.34 7.58
C GLN A 172 5.13 12.55 7.41
N MET A 173 5.56 13.62 6.75
CA MET A 173 6.98 13.93 6.57
C MET A 173 7.67 14.37 7.87
N ARG A 174 6.97 15.10 8.74
CA ARG A 174 7.46 15.42 10.10
C ARG A 174 7.64 14.15 10.95
N ALA A 175 6.67 13.24 10.91
CA ALA A 175 6.76 11.95 11.59
C ALA A 175 7.91 11.10 11.05
N LEU A 176 8.06 11.05 9.72
CA LEU A 176 9.16 10.36 9.05
C LEU A 176 10.52 10.94 9.46
N ARG A 177 10.65 12.27 9.51
CA ARG A 177 11.87 12.95 9.99
C ARG A 177 12.21 12.57 11.43
N ALA A 178 11.22 12.53 12.32
CA ALA A 178 11.43 12.13 13.70
C ALA A 178 11.87 10.66 13.83
N LEU A 179 11.36 9.77 12.97
CA LEU A 179 11.80 8.37 12.93
C LEU A 179 13.23 8.26 12.42
N VAL A 180 13.56 8.87 11.28
CA VAL A 180 14.88 8.79 10.63
C VAL A 180 15.99 9.43 11.46
N ALA A 181 15.66 10.43 12.31
CA ALA A 181 16.61 11.02 13.25
C ALA A 181 17.19 10.00 14.26
N ASN A 182 16.48 8.89 14.52
CA ASN A 182 17.01 7.82 15.38
C ASN A 182 18.06 7.01 14.61
N THR A 183 19.18 6.69 15.26
CA THR A 183 20.25 5.86 14.67
C THR A 183 19.82 4.40 14.48
N GLN A 184 18.93 3.91 15.35
CA GLN A 184 18.37 2.56 15.32
C GLN A 184 16.84 2.62 15.38
N LEU A 185 16.19 1.71 14.65
CA LEU A 185 14.74 1.56 14.61
C LEU A 185 14.36 0.15 15.09
N THR A 186 13.33 0.06 15.92
CA THR A 186 12.64 -1.22 16.18
C THR A 186 11.88 -1.67 14.93
N GLY A 187 11.51 -2.95 14.84
CA GLY A 187 10.67 -3.44 13.74
C GLY A 187 9.33 -2.73 13.62
N LYS A 188 8.74 -2.26 14.73
CA LYS A 188 7.57 -1.38 14.70
C LYS A 188 7.88 -0.04 14.05
N GLN A 189 8.96 0.64 14.45
CA GLN A 189 9.34 1.93 13.88
C GLN A 189 9.70 1.81 12.40
N PHE A 190 10.41 0.74 12.01
CA PHE A 190 10.70 0.43 10.61
C PHE A 190 9.42 0.24 9.79
N HIS A 191 8.44 -0.49 10.34
CA HIS A 191 7.12 -0.64 9.71
C HIS A 191 6.37 0.70 9.61
N ASP A 192 6.46 1.57 10.61
CA ASP A 192 5.86 2.91 10.59
C ASP A 192 6.49 3.79 9.49
N VAL A 193 7.83 3.75 9.31
CA VAL A 193 8.53 4.37 8.17
C VAL A 193 7.99 3.83 6.84
N ARG A 194 7.97 2.50 6.67
CA ARG A 194 7.54 1.86 5.43
C ARG A 194 6.11 2.26 5.07
N LYS A 195 5.23 2.31 6.07
CA LYS A 195 3.83 2.70 5.89
C LYS A 195 3.66 4.15 5.43
N ILE A 196 4.51 5.08 5.86
CA ILE A 196 4.50 6.46 5.35
C ILE A 196 4.95 6.47 3.89
N VAL A 197 6.07 5.82 3.57
CA VAL A 197 6.61 5.72 2.20
C VAL A 197 5.59 5.07 1.26
N SER A 198 5.01 3.92 1.60
CA SER A 198 4.03 3.23 0.75
C SER A 198 2.76 4.06 0.50
N GLN A 199 2.35 4.92 1.44
CA GLN A 199 1.24 5.85 1.19
C GLN A 199 1.63 6.91 0.16
N GLN A 200 2.85 7.44 0.22
CA GLN A 200 3.31 8.41 -0.78
C GLN A 200 3.51 7.78 -2.16
N VAL A 201 4.06 6.56 -2.23
CA VAL A 201 4.10 5.74 -3.47
C VAL A 201 2.71 5.68 -4.10
N SER A 202 1.74 5.17 -3.33
CA SER A 202 0.34 5.02 -3.78
C SER A 202 -0.29 6.34 -4.27
N PHE A 203 0.04 7.48 -3.66
CA PHE A 203 -0.39 8.79 -4.12
C PHE A 203 0.18 9.11 -5.51
N TYR A 204 1.50 9.01 -5.67
CA TYR A 204 2.17 9.38 -6.92
C TYR A 204 1.90 8.39 -8.06
N ASP A 205 1.67 7.11 -7.76
CA ASP A 205 1.22 6.13 -8.77
C ASP A 205 -0.15 6.46 -9.31
N THR A 206 -1.07 6.85 -8.42
CA THR A 206 -2.40 7.31 -8.82
C THR A 206 -2.29 8.56 -9.68
N LEU A 207 -1.48 9.54 -9.25
CA LEU A 207 -1.32 10.81 -9.96
C LEU A 207 -0.71 10.62 -11.35
N ARG A 208 0.40 9.88 -11.48
CA ARG A 208 1.07 9.61 -12.78
C ARG A 208 0.21 8.77 -13.73
N SER A 209 -0.75 8.00 -13.20
CA SER A 209 -1.68 7.22 -14.01
C SER A 209 -2.78 8.09 -14.64
N ILE A 210 -3.22 9.13 -13.93
CA ILE A 210 -4.19 10.12 -14.43
C ILE A 210 -3.51 11.10 -15.38
N ASP A 211 -2.38 11.66 -14.96
CA ASP A 211 -1.64 12.70 -15.66
C ASP A 211 -0.28 12.16 -16.13
N GLN A 212 -0.28 11.51 -17.30
CA GLN A 212 0.89 10.83 -17.87
C GLN A 212 2.04 11.79 -18.24
N ASP A 213 1.72 13.06 -18.50
CA ASP A 213 2.70 14.08 -18.87
C ASP A 213 3.38 14.69 -17.62
N ASN A 214 2.94 14.30 -16.42
CA ASN A 214 3.53 14.75 -15.16
C ASN A 214 4.83 14.00 -14.83
N VAL A 215 5.92 14.49 -15.41
CA VAL A 215 7.27 13.93 -15.22
C VAL A 215 7.70 13.93 -13.74
N GLU A 216 7.33 14.95 -12.97
CA GLU A 216 7.71 15.04 -11.56
C GLU A 216 6.96 14.00 -10.71
N ALA A 217 5.69 13.72 -11.00
CA ALA A 217 4.93 12.66 -10.35
C ALA A 217 5.50 11.28 -10.69
N PHE A 218 5.89 11.04 -11.95
CA PHE A 218 6.56 9.81 -12.35
C PHE A 218 7.89 9.61 -11.60
N ARG A 219 8.76 10.63 -11.59
CA ARG A 219 10.05 10.58 -10.88
C ARG A 219 9.88 10.33 -9.39
N MET A 220 8.93 11.02 -8.76
CA MET A 220 8.65 10.84 -7.34
C MET A 220 8.14 9.43 -7.04
N SER A 221 7.20 8.92 -7.84
CA SER A 221 6.71 7.54 -7.71
C SER A 221 7.87 6.54 -7.79
N ARG A 222 8.71 6.62 -8.84
CA ARG A 222 9.85 5.70 -9.03
C ARG A 222 10.89 5.82 -7.92
N PHE A 223 11.18 7.04 -7.46
CA PHE A 223 12.10 7.27 -6.35
C PHE A 223 11.59 6.65 -5.04
N LEU A 224 10.31 6.84 -4.72
CA LEU A 224 9.70 6.27 -3.52
C LEU A 224 9.52 4.74 -3.64
N ALA A 225 9.25 4.22 -4.84
CA ALA A 225 9.19 2.78 -5.11
C ALA A 225 10.55 2.12 -4.86
N ALA A 226 11.65 2.77 -5.24
CA ALA A 226 12.99 2.27 -4.92
C ALA A 226 13.23 2.17 -3.41
N ILE A 227 12.83 3.18 -2.63
CA ILE A 227 12.87 3.11 -1.15
C ILE A 227 12.00 1.96 -0.64
N ASN A 228 10.77 1.84 -1.15
CA ASN A 228 9.81 0.83 -0.72
C ASN A 228 10.26 -0.60 -1.06
N GLY A 229 10.97 -0.80 -2.17
CA GLY A 229 11.63 -2.04 -2.57
C GLY A 229 12.75 -2.44 -1.62
N LEU A 230 13.69 -1.53 -1.36
CA LEU A 230 14.78 -1.75 -0.37
C LEU A 230 14.23 -2.07 1.03
N MET A 231 13.18 -1.36 1.45
CA MET A 231 12.48 -1.65 2.70
C MET A 231 11.71 -2.98 2.67
N GLY A 232 11.33 -3.42 1.48
CA GLY A 232 10.79 -4.74 1.15
C GLY A 232 11.74 -5.85 1.57
N ASP A 233 12.91 -5.85 0.95
CA ASP A 233 13.95 -6.85 1.15
C ASP A 233 14.39 -6.86 2.62
N LYS A 234 14.61 -5.68 3.21
CA LYS A 234 15.01 -5.59 4.61
C LYS A 234 13.97 -6.11 5.58
N HIS A 235 12.69 -5.88 5.32
CA HIS A 235 11.61 -6.45 6.13
C HIS A 235 11.61 -7.98 6.07
N ASP A 236 11.82 -8.56 4.89
CA ASP A 236 11.83 -10.01 4.71
C ASP A 236 13.02 -10.66 5.43
N GLU A 237 14.19 -10.01 5.45
CA GLU A 237 15.33 -10.40 6.32
C GLU A 237 14.95 -10.39 7.81
N MET A 238 14.33 -9.31 8.30
CA MET A 238 13.93 -9.19 9.70
C MET A 238 12.91 -10.28 10.10
N VAL A 239 12.00 -10.64 9.20
CA VAL A 239 11.05 -11.73 9.42
C VAL A 239 11.78 -13.08 9.46
N ALA A 240 12.74 -13.32 8.57
CA ALA A 240 13.54 -14.55 8.55
C ALA A 240 14.41 -14.71 9.83
N ASP A 241 15.01 -13.62 10.30
CA ASP A 241 15.78 -13.59 11.55
C ASP A 241 14.90 -13.90 12.77
N LYS A 242 13.67 -13.36 12.81
CA LYS A 242 12.69 -13.68 13.84
C LYS A 242 12.31 -15.16 13.83
N LEU A 243 12.03 -15.72 12.65
CA LEU A 243 11.62 -17.11 12.51
C LEU A 243 12.76 -18.09 12.86
N SER A 244 14.01 -17.71 12.60
CA SER A 244 15.19 -18.50 12.95
C SER A 244 15.67 -18.30 14.40
N GLY A 245 15.01 -17.43 15.17
CA GLY A 245 15.39 -17.12 16.56
C GLY A 245 16.72 -16.37 16.69
N LYS A 246 17.27 -15.85 15.59
CA LYS A 246 18.54 -15.10 15.58
C LYS A 246 18.43 -13.73 16.24
N ARG A 247 17.32 -13.03 15.98
CA ARG A 247 17.02 -11.71 16.54
C ARG A 247 15.53 -11.54 16.79
N SER A 248 15.19 -10.73 17.79
CA SER A 248 13.81 -10.31 17.99
C SER A 248 13.41 -9.29 16.94
N TYR A 249 12.17 -9.33 16.46
CA TYR A 249 11.65 -8.35 15.49
C TYR A 249 11.69 -6.91 16.02
N ASP A 250 11.54 -6.74 17.33
CA ASP A 250 11.56 -5.42 17.99
C ASP A 250 12.95 -5.03 18.51
N GLU A 251 13.98 -5.85 18.25
CA GLU A 251 15.36 -5.49 18.55
C GLU A 251 15.79 -4.30 17.66
N PRO A 252 16.22 -3.17 18.25
CA PRO A 252 16.64 -2.01 17.47
C PRO A 252 17.79 -2.32 16.52
N ALA A 253 17.62 -2.02 15.24
CA ALA A 253 18.65 -2.19 14.22
C ALA A 253 18.88 -0.87 13.47
N ALA A 254 20.12 -0.66 13.02
CA ALA A 254 20.42 0.46 12.14
C ALA A 254 19.63 0.32 10.84
N LEU A 255 19.10 1.44 10.35
CA LEU A 255 18.53 1.51 9.01
C LEU A 255 19.65 1.30 7.98
N ASP A 256 19.35 0.55 6.92
CA ASP A 256 20.27 0.40 5.80
C ASP A 256 20.69 1.78 5.26
N VAL A 257 21.97 1.91 4.88
CA VAL A 257 22.58 3.19 4.51
C VAL A 257 21.90 3.78 3.27
N ASP A 258 21.54 2.98 2.28
CA ASP A 258 20.89 3.45 1.05
C ASP A 258 19.46 3.93 1.35
N ILE A 259 18.70 3.16 2.15
CA ILE A 259 17.36 3.56 2.61
C ILE A 259 17.43 4.89 3.37
N ARG A 260 18.38 5.01 4.31
CA ARG A 260 18.56 6.23 5.11
C ARG A 260 18.89 7.43 4.21
N GLN A 261 19.87 7.29 3.32
CA GLN A 261 20.31 8.39 2.45
C GLN A 261 19.17 8.89 1.56
N ARG A 262 18.40 7.98 0.95
CA ARG A 262 17.25 8.36 0.10
C ARG A 262 16.14 9.05 0.90
N LEU A 263 15.87 8.59 2.12
CA LEU A 263 14.92 9.25 3.01
C LEU A 263 15.39 10.65 3.45
N GLU A 264 16.69 10.82 3.75
CA GLU A 264 17.26 12.12 4.12
C GLU A 264 17.22 13.12 2.96
N VAL A 265 17.50 12.67 1.73
CA VAL A 265 17.35 13.48 0.50
C VAL A 265 15.89 13.91 0.33
N LEU A 266 14.93 12.97 0.43
CA LEU A 266 13.51 13.30 0.36
C LEU A 266 13.12 14.35 1.40
N LEU A 267 13.48 14.12 2.67
CA LEU A 267 13.09 14.98 3.79
C LEU A 267 13.70 16.38 3.71
N THR A 268 14.88 16.52 3.10
CA THR A 268 15.56 17.81 2.91
C THR A 268 14.88 18.65 1.82
N SER A 269 14.42 18.01 0.75
CA SER A 269 13.76 18.69 -0.38
C SER A 269 12.25 18.87 -0.22
N TYR A 270 11.62 18.17 0.73
CA TYR A 270 10.16 18.20 0.90
C TYR A 270 9.65 19.53 1.50
N PRO A 271 8.64 20.20 0.90
CA PRO A 271 8.06 21.42 1.46
C PRO A 271 7.30 21.16 2.77
N MET A 272 7.65 21.89 3.83
CA MET A 272 7.10 21.70 5.18
C MET A 272 6.12 22.79 5.60
#